data_AF-A0A2E0RYT8-F1
#
_entry.id   AF-A0A2E0RYT8-F1
#
_cell.length_a   1.000
_cell.length_b   1.000
_cell.length_c   1.000
_cell.angle_alpha   90.00
_cell.angle_beta   90.00
_cell.angle_gamma   90.00
#
_symmetry.space_group_name_H-M   'P 1'
#
loop_
_entity.id
_entity.type
_entity.pdbx_description
1 polymer ?
#
loop_
_entity_poly.entity_id
_entity_poly.type
_entity_poly.pdbx_seq_one_letter_code
_entity_poly.pdbx_strand_id
1 'polypeptide(L)'
;MIDLFQRVDFKSHSGLDLTWKIEMDALTPKEWDCISTMILELSPPFKEAIGIPRGGNVLGKLLNRHGTGKRTDPICIVDDVLTTGGSMNDFKAKRQWRNPSNYIGWVVFARTKCPDWVTALFQMPY
;
A
#
# COMPACT_ATOMS: atom_id res chain seq x y z
N MET A 1 -20.49 0.77 12.69
CA MET A 1 -19.92 -0.31 11.86
C MET A 1 -19.73 0.26 10.48
N ILE A 2 -18.55 0.12 9.89
CA ILE A 2 -18.23 0.63 8.55
C ILE A 2 -18.03 -0.61 7.68
N ASP A 3 -18.61 -0.65 6.49
CA ASP A 3 -18.47 -1.78 5.57
C ASP A 3 -17.23 -1.61 4.69
N LEU A 4 -16.49 -2.69 4.46
CA LEU A 4 -15.28 -2.68 3.61
C LEU A 4 -15.60 -2.30 2.16
N PHE A 5 -16.68 -2.81 1.59
CA PHE A 5 -17.10 -2.50 0.22
C PHE A 5 -18.36 -1.63 0.27
N GLN A 6 -18.27 -0.41 -0.24
CA GLN A 6 -19.38 0.54 -0.18
C GLN A 6 -19.79 0.97 -1.58
N ARG A 7 -21.08 0.90 -1.88
CA ARG A 7 -21.69 1.55 -3.05
C ARG A 7 -22.04 2.98 -2.66
N VAL A 8 -21.24 3.93 -3.13
CA VAL A 8 -21.35 5.35 -2.77
C VAL A 8 -20.79 6.20 -3.89
N ASP A 9 -21.49 7.28 -4.22
CA ASP A 9 -21.03 8.26 -5.19
C ASP A 9 -20.13 9.29 -4.50
N PHE A 10 -18.90 9.44 -4.98
CA PHE A 10 -17.95 10.42 -4.45
C PHE A 10 -16.93 10.83 -5.51
N LYS A 11 -16.28 11.97 -5.27
CA LYS A 11 -15.14 12.42 -6.07
C LYS A 11 -13.84 11.91 -5.46
N SER A 12 -13.05 11.17 -6.22
CA SER A 12 -11.77 10.62 -5.81
C SER A 12 -10.74 11.71 -5.53
N HIS A 13 -9.63 11.36 -4.87
CA HIS A 13 -8.49 12.26 -4.73
C HIS A 13 -7.90 12.70 -6.08
N SER A 14 -8.02 11.85 -7.11
CA SER A 14 -7.63 12.16 -8.50
C SER A 14 -8.71 12.92 -9.28
N GLY A 15 -9.80 13.35 -8.65
CA GLY A 15 -10.87 14.11 -9.28
C GLY A 15 -11.86 13.29 -10.12
N LEU A 16 -11.79 11.96 -10.06
CA LEU A 16 -12.69 11.06 -10.79
C LEU A 16 -13.99 10.86 -10.01
N ASP A 17 -15.11 10.85 -10.71
CA ASP A 17 -16.38 10.44 -10.11
C ASP A 17 -16.42 8.91 -9.99
N LEU A 18 -16.62 8.41 -8.78
CA LEU A 18 -16.60 7.00 -8.42
C LEU A 18 -17.91 6.61 -7.74
N THR A 19 -18.44 5.43 -8.06
CA THR A 19 -19.72 4.91 -7.54
C THR A 19 -19.55 3.85 -6.45
N TRP A 20 -18.30 3.55 -6.08
CA TRP A 20 -17.94 2.63 -5.01
C TRP A 20 -16.53 2.87 -4.49
N LYS A 21 -16.28 2.47 -3.23
CA LYS A 21 -14.96 2.49 -2.59
C LYS A 21 -14.69 1.22 -1.78
N ILE A 22 -13.41 0.93 -1.58
CA ILE A 22 -12.92 -0.02 -0.59
C ILE A 22 -12.50 0.82 0.64
N GLU A 23 -13.26 0.72 1.72
CA GLU A 23 -13.07 1.48 2.95
C GLU A 23 -12.25 0.67 3.96
N MET A 24 -10.95 0.93 3.99
CA MET A 24 -9.98 0.15 4.76
C MET A 24 -10.05 0.43 6.27
N ASP A 25 -10.71 1.52 6.68
CA ASP A 25 -11.07 1.78 8.08
C ASP A 25 -12.08 0.75 8.63
N ALA A 26 -12.71 -0.05 7.76
CA ALA A 26 -13.57 -1.17 8.17
C ALA A 26 -12.78 -2.33 8.80
N LEU A 27 -11.48 -2.47 8.50
CA LEU A 27 -10.69 -3.60 8.95
C LEU A 27 -10.30 -3.47 10.42
N THR A 28 -10.47 -4.55 11.16
CA THR A 28 -10.03 -4.66 12.55
C THR A 28 -8.51 -4.77 12.65
N PRO A 29 -7.90 -4.46 13.82
CA PRO A 29 -6.47 -4.68 14.04
C PRO A 29 -6.01 -6.12 13.78
N LYS A 30 -6.87 -7.12 14.01
CA LYS A 30 -6.57 -8.54 13.74
C LYS A 30 -6.52 -8.84 12.25
N GLU A 31 -7.39 -8.23 11.46
CA GLU A 31 -7.37 -8.37 10.01
C GLU A 31 -6.14 -7.70 9.41
N TRP A 32 -5.77 -6.51 9.90
CA TRP A 32 -4.52 -5.85 9.52
C TRP A 32 -3.28 -6.68 9.85
N ASP A 33 -3.25 -7.32 11.02
CA ASP A 33 -2.17 -8.24 11.41
C ASP A 33 -2.08 -9.43 10.44
N CYS A 34 -3.22 -10.08 10.15
CA CYS A 34 -3.31 -11.17 9.17
C CYS A 34 -2.82 -10.76 7.78
N ILE A 35 -3.29 -9.61 7.27
CA ILE A 35 -2.85 -9.05 5.98
C ILE A 35 -1.33 -8.82 5.98
N SER A 36 -0.78 -8.29 7.08
CA SER A 36 0.65 -8.07 7.20
C SER A 36 1.43 -9.39 7.16
N THR A 37 0.94 -10.46 7.79
CA THR A 37 1.52 -11.80 7.72
C THR A 37 1.52 -12.33 6.28
N MET A 38 0.39 -12.23 5.58
CA MET A 38 0.28 -12.67 4.18
C MET A 38 1.30 -11.95 3.28
N ILE A 39 1.48 -10.64 3.47
CA ILE A 39 2.46 -9.86 2.70
C ILE A 39 3.89 -10.29 3.06
N LEU A 40 4.21 -10.51 4.34
CA LEU A 40 5.54 -10.92 4.79
C LEU A 40 5.96 -12.30 4.25
N GLU A 41 5.00 -13.22 4.09
CA GLU A 41 5.25 -14.54 3.50
C GLU A 41 5.63 -14.47 2.01
N LEU A 42 5.17 -13.43 1.30
CA LEU A 42 5.37 -13.26 -0.14
C LEU A 42 6.46 -12.25 -0.48
N SER A 43 6.73 -11.30 0.42
CA SER A 43 7.65 -10.20 0.18
C SER A 43 9.12 -10.66 0.26
N PRO A 44 10.01 -10.15 -0.62
CA PRO A 44 11.43 -10.21 -0.32
C PRO A 44 11.75 -9.36 0.93
N PRO A 45 12.91 -9.57 1.57
CA PRO A 45 13.37 -8.71 2.66
C PRO A 45 13.45 -7.24 2.25
N PHE A 46 13.19 -6.34 3.20
CA PHE A 46 13.27 -4.89 3.02
C PHE A 46 13.92 -4.23 4.22
N LYS A 47 14.60 -3.11 3.99
CA LYS A 47 15.28 -2.34 5.04
C LYS A 47 14.30 -1.80 6.06
N GLU A 48 13.27 -1.12 5.57
CA GLU A 48 12.21 -0.46 6.35
C GLU A 48 10.95 -0.37 5.48
N ALA A 49 9.78 -0.27 6.13
CA ALA A 49 8.50 -0.07 5.46
C ALA A 49 7.93 1.31 5.76
N ILE A 50 7.42 1.98 4.72
CA ILE A 50 6.91 3.35 4.78
C ILE A 50 5.50 3.38 4.20
N GLY A 51 4.53 3.73 5.04
CA GLY A 51 3.14 3.90 4.63
C GLY A 51 2.90 5.26 3.97
N ILE A 52 2.18 5.27 2.85
CA ILE A 52 1.68 6.50 2.24
C ILE A 52 0.53 7.04 3.10
N PRO A 53 0.63 8.28 3.63
CA PRO A 53 -0.46 8.82 4.42
C PRO A 53 -1.70 9.12 3.55
N ARG A 54 -2.91 8.79 4.00
CA ARG A 54 -3.25 8.17 5.30
C ARG A 54 -3.41 6.64 5.22
N GLY A 55 -3.84 6.11 4.08
CA GLY A 55 -4.25 4.70 3.94
C GLY A 55 -3.16 3.70 4.30
N GLY A 56 -1.94 3.91 3.79
CA GLY A 56 -0.79 3.06 4.08
C GLY A 56 -0.24 3.12 5.52
N ASN A 57 -0.72 4.01 6.39
CA ASN A 57 -0.13 4.22 7.73
C ASN A 57 -0.14 2.96 8.61
N VAL A 58 -1.28 2.26 8.66
CA VAL A 58 -1.44 1.07 9.51
C VAL A 58 -0.54 -0.06 9.00
N LEU A 59 -0.61 -0.34 7.70
CA LEU A 59 0.19 -1.37 7.06
C LEU A 59 1.70 -1.09 7.18
N GLY A 60 2.11 0.15 6.92
CA GLY A 60 3.50 0.57 7.05
C GLY A 60 4.04 0.36 8.46
N LYS A 61 3.27 0.73 9.49
CA LYS A 61 3.65 0.52 10.89
C LYS A 61 3.81 -0.97 11.24
N LEU A 62 2.94 -1.82 10.72
CA LEU A 62 3.00 -3.27 10.97
C LEU A 62 4.22 -3.89 10.29
N LEU A 63 4.37 -3.67 8.99
CA LEU A 63 5.47 -4.24 8.20
C LEU A 63 6.84 -3.72 8.66
N ASN A 64 6.93 -2.46 9.10
CA ASN A 64 8.20 -1.88 9.52
C ASN A 64 8.81 -2.57 10.76
N ARG A 65 8.00 -3.30 11.55
CA ARG A 65 8.49 -4.13 12.66
C ARG A 65 9.41 -5.27 12.19
N HIS A 66 9.32 -5.63 10.91
CA HIS A 66 10.09 -6.71 10.28
C HIS A 66 11.18 -6.19 9.35
N GLY A 67 11.44 -4.87 9.33
CA GLY A 67 12.52 -4.29 8.55
C GLY A 67 13.89 -4.80 8.99
N THR A 68 14.74 -5.13 8.02
CA THR A 68 16.07 -5.70 8.30
C THR A 68 17.08 -4.66 8.78
N GLY A 69 16.83 -3.37 8.51
CA GLY A 69 17.77 -2.27 8.74
C GLY A 69 19.00 -2.27 7.81
N LYS A 70 19.18 -3.27 6.94
CA LYS A 70 20.34 -3.38 6.06
C LYS A 70 20.26 -2.36 4.94
N ARG A 71 21.34 -1.60 4.71
CA ARG A 71 21.39 -0.57 3.66
C ARG A 71 21.29 -1.13 2.23
N THR A 72 21.54 -2.42 2.04
CA THR A 72 21.46 -3.14 0.77
C THR A 72 20.03 -3.54 0.41
N ASP A 73 19.15 -3.64 1.39
CA ASP A 73 17.78 -4.10 1.19
C ASP A 73 16.92 -2.92 0.74
N PRO A 74 15.88 -3.15 -0.09
CA PRO A 74 15.05 -2.09 -0.63
C PRO A 74 14.22 -1.41 0.47
N ILE A 75 13.79 -0.17 0.23
CA ILE A 75 12.70 0.44 1.00
C ILE A 75 11.38 -0.13 0.48
N CYS A 76 10.51 -0.56 1.38
CA CYS A 76 9.15 -1.02 1.07
C CYS A 76 8.16 0.14 1.23
N ILE A 77 7.61 0.64 0.11
CA ILE A 77 6.56 1.67 0.15
C ILE A 77 5.21 0.96 0.12
N VAL A 78 4.29 1.33 1.01
CA VAL A 78 3.00 0.66 1.10
C VAL A 78 1.82 1.62 1.10
N ASP A 79 0.73 1.18 0.51
CA ASP A 79 -0.58 1.83 0.56
C ASP A 79 -1.67 0.79 0.79
N ASP A 80 -2.86 1.21 1.17
CA ASP A 80 -3.97 0.29 1.40
C ASP A 80 -4.68 -0.08 0.08
N VAL A 81 -5.01 0.91 -0.75
CA VAL A 81 -5.73 0.73 -2.02
C VAL A 81 -5.06 1.51 -3.15
N LEU A 82 -4.55 0.80 -4.16
CA LEU A 82 -4.09 1.38 -5.41
C LEU A 82 -5.28 1.64 -6.35
N THR A 83 -5.50 2.91 -6.68
CA THR A 83 -6.52 3.34 -7.65
C THR A 83 -5.91 3.52 -9.05
N THR A 84 -5.17 4.60 -9.29
CA THR A 84 -4.44 4.86 -10.54
C THR A 84 -2.95 4.55 -10.44
N GLY A 85 -2.41 4.37 -9.23
CA GLY A 85 -0.98 4.23 -8.96
C GLY A 85 -0.21 5.55 -8.83
N GLY A 86 -0.89 6.70 -9.01
CA GLY A 86 -0.26 8.03 -8.88
C GLY A 86 0.41 8.26 -7.53
N SER A 87 -0.28 7.96 -6.42
CA SER A 87 0.25 8.13 -5.06
C SER A 87 1.56 7.39 -4.83
N MET A 88 1.64 6.13 -5.29
CA MET A 88 2.84 5.29 -5.17
C MET A 88 4.03 5.89 -5.91
N ASN A 89 3.82 6.30 -7.16
CA ASN A 89 4.89 6.89 -7.98
C ASN A 89 5.32 8.27 -7.46
N ASP A 90 4.35 9.11 -7.05
CA ASP A 90 4.63 10.41 -6.45
C ASP A 90 5.43 10.26 -5.15
N PHE A 91 5.06 9.29 -4.31
CA PHE A 91 5.75 9.03 -3.05
C PHE A 91 7.17 8.54 -3.28
N LYS A 92 7.37 7.61 -4.22
CA LYS A 92 8.69 7.14 -4.65
C LYS A 92 9.57 8.27 -5.21
N ALA A 93 8.98 9.26 -5.88
CA ALA A 93 9.70 10.39 -6.46
C ALA A 93 10.07 11.49 -5.45
N LYS A 94 9.46 11.51 -4.25
CA LYS A 94 9.75 12.53 -3.24
C LYS A 94 11.21 12.45 -2.77
N ARG A 95 11.95 13.53 -3.04
CA ARG A 95 13.40 13.75 -2.79
C ARG A 95 13.89 13.60 -1.34
N GLN A 96 13.01 13.33 -0.37
CA GLN A 96 13.37 13.22 1.04
C GLN A 96 14.24 12.00 1.33
N TRP A 97 14.23 11.01 0.44
CA TRP A 97 14.99 9.77 0.52
C TRP A 97 16.23 9.83 -0.38
N ARG A 98 17.10 10.85 -0.24
CA ARG A 98 18.39 10.82 -0.94
C ARG A 98 19.16 9.60 -0.43
N ASN A 99 19.32 8.58 -1.29
CA ASN A 99 20.14 7.38 -1.15
C ASN A 99 19.52 6.06 -0.61
N PRO A 100 18.40 5.55 -1.16
CA PRO A 100 18.18 4.12 -1.34
C PRO A 100 18.37 3.75 -2.81
N SER A 101 19.11 2.67 -3.08
CA SER A 101 19.38 2.20 -4.44
C SER A 101 18.20 1.42 -5.05
N ASN A 102 17.20 1.02 -4.25
CA ASN A 102 16.08 0.20 -4.73
C ASN A 102 14.80 0.38 -3.88
N TYR A 103 13.63 0.20 -4.51
CA TYR A 103 12.32 0.26 -3.90
C TYR A 103 11.47 -0.94 -4.31
N ILE A 104 10.72 -1.49 -3.36
CA ILE A 104 9.60 -2.39 -3.62
C ILE A 104 8.32 -1.74 -3.11
N GLY A 105 7.18 -2.10 -3.71
CA GLY A 105 5.88 -1.59 -3.33
C GLY A 105 4.91 -2.70 -2.96
N TRP A 106 4.09 -2.49 -1.94
CA TRP A 106 2.98 -3.37 -1.61
C TRP A 106 1.68 -2.60 -1.40
N VAL A 107 0.58 -3.14 -1.93
CA VAL A 107 -0.77 -2.66 -1.64
C VAL A 107 -1.70 -3.82 -1.27
N VAL A 108 -2.71 -3.57 -0.44
CA VAL A 108 -3.68 -4.62 -0.09
C VAL A 108 -4.59 -4.88 -1.29
N PHE A 109 -5.21 -3.82 -1.81
CA PHE A 109 -6.07 -3.91 -2.99
C PHE A 109 -5.52 -3.06 -4.15
N ALA A 110 -5.62 -3.57 -5.37
CA ALA A 110 -5.39 -2.80 -6.59
C ALA A 110 -6.60 -2.88 -7.51
N ARG A 111 -7.10 -1.70 -7.91
CA ARG A 111 -8.24 -1.55 -8.83
C ARG A 111 -7.86 -1.65 -10.30
N THR A 112 -6.57 -1.70 -10.60
CA THR A 112 -6.01 -1.72 -11.95
C THR A 112 -4.67 -2.44 -11.93
N LYS A 113 -4.00 -2.52 -13.10
CA LYS A 113 -2.64 -3.02 -13.20
C LYS A 113 -1.68 -2.17 -12.35
N CYS A 114 -0.99 -2.80 -11.40
CA CYS A 114 0.06 -2.15 -10.62
C CYS A 114 1.26 -1.76 -11.51
N PRO A 115 2.00 -0.69 -11.16
CA PRO A 115 3.34 -0.46 -11.68
C PRO A 115 4.26 -1.66 -11.43
N ASP A 116 5.24 -1.92 -12.29
CA ASP A 116 6.09 -3.12 -12.24
C ASP A 116 6.85 -3.33 -10.92
N TRP A 117 7.05 -2.28 -10.13
CA TRP A 117 7.74 -2.34 -8.84
C TRP A 117 6.78 -2.52 -7.63
N VAL A 118 5.47 -2.61 -7.88
CA VAL A 118 4.42 -2.72 -6.85
C VAL A 118 3.68 -4.05 -7.00
N THR A 119 3.60 -4.82 -5.92
CA THR A 119 2.80 -6.04 -5.82
C THR A 119 1.50 -5.75 -5.07
N ALA A 120 0.40 -6.33 -5.51
CA ALA A 120 -0.89 -6.25 -4.80
C ALA A 120 -1.22 -7.61 -4.19
N LEU A 121 -1.74 -7.62 -2.96
CA LEU A 121 -2.24 -8.85 -2.35
C LEU A 121 -3.52 -9.32 -3.05
N PHE A 122 -4.40 -8.38 -3.40
CA PHE A 122 -5.60 -8.62 -4.19
C PHE A 122 -5.67 -7.62 -5.36
N GLN A 123 -5.77 -8.12 -6.58
CA GLN A 123 -5.83 -7.30 -7.78
C GLN A 123 -7.09 -7.58 -8.59
N MET A 124 -7.80 -6.52 -8.97
CA MET A 124 -8.92 -6.62 -9.89
C MET A 124 -8.44 -7.00 -11.31
N PRO A 125 -9.30 -7.62 -12.12
CA PRO A 125 -9.01 -7.83 -13.53
C PRO A 125 -8.65 -6.52 -14.23
N TYR A 126 -7.67 -6.57 -15.15
CA TYR A 126 -7.17 -5.43 -15.92
C TYR A 126 -6.87 -5.82 -17.37
#